data_AF-A0A379SZ57-F1
#
_entry.id   AF-A0A379SZ57-F1
#
_cell.length_a   1.000
_cell.length_b   1.000
_cell.length_c   1.000
_cell.angle_alpha   90.00
_cell.angle_beta   90.00
_cell.angle_gamma   90.00
#
_symmetry.space_group_name_H-M   'P 1'
#
loop_
_entity.id
_entity.type
_entity.pdbx_description
1 polymer ?
#
loop_
_entity_poly.entity_id
_entity_poly.type
_entity_poly.pdbx_seq_one_letter_code
_entity_poly.pdbx_strand_id
1 'polypeptide(L)'
;MMNALQKKYAVGARNRFNITNYDYAFGQASWLTDRFNGYRQRDVLTIGYGRQFLNGPVHSFRFEFGPGVRYDEHTDDTTETQPLGYASGSYAWQLTDNAKFTQGVSIFGAEDTTLNSETALNVAINEHFGLKVGYNLTWNSQPPESAPEHTDRRTTVTLGYKM
;
A
#
# COMPACT_ATOMS: atom_id res chain seq x y z
N MET A 1 -10.74 -18.23 -29.16
CA MET A 1 -9.82 -18.57 -28.06
C MET A 1 -8.55 -17.75 -28.22
N MET A 2 -8.34 -16.72 -27.39
CA MET A 2 -7.01 -16.13 -27.15
C MET A 2 -6.88 -15.96 -25.65
N ASN A 3 -6.17 -16.89 -25.01
CA ASN A 3 -5.74 -16.75 -23.62
C ASN A 3 -4.69 -15.64 -23.58
N ALA A 4 -5.12 -14.40 -23.35
CA ALA A 4 -4.20 -13.34 -23.04
C ALA A 4 -3.73 -13.58 -21.59
N LEU A 5 -2.52 -14.13 -21.46
CA LEU A 5 -1.87 -14.31 -20.16
C LEU A 5 -1.76 -12.93 -19.49
N GLN A 6 -2.49 -12.74 -18.39
CA GLN A 6 -2.39 -11.57 -17.53
C GLN A 6 -0.98 -11.54 -16.92
N LYS A 7 -0.09 -10.73 -17.49
CA LYS A 7 1.27 -10.55 -17.01
C LYS A 7 1.37 -9.21 -16.31
N LYS A 8 1.38 -9.27 -14.97
CA LYS A 8 1.59 -8.13 -14.10
C LYS A 8 3.01 -8.21 -13.54
N TYR A 9 3.81 -7.18 -13.81
CA TYR A 9 5.15 -7.04 -13.23
C TYR A 9 5.14 -5.83 -12.31
N ALA A 10 5.62 -6.00 -11.09
CA ALA A 10 5.74 -4.95 -10.09
C ALA A 10 7.14 -4.96 -9.52
N VAL A 11 7.79 -3.81 -9.51
CA VAL A 11 9.07 -3.58 -8.84
C VAL A 11 8.90 -2.39 -7.91
N GLY A 12 9.34 -2.53 -6.67
CA GLY A 12 9.25 -1.47 -5.67
C GLY A 12 10.55 -1.37 -4.88
N ALA A 13 11.02 -0.15 -4.67
CA ALA A 13 12.14 0.16 -3.79
C ALA A 13 11.68 1.18 -2.76
N ARG A 14 12.05 0.97 -1.50
CA ARG A 14 11.76 1.90 -0.41
C ARG A 14 12.97 2.06 0.48
N ASN A 15 13.36 3.31 0.69
CA ASN A 15 14.45 3.72 1.57
C ASN A 15 13.87 4.52 2.73
N ARG A 16 14.42 4.28 3.93
CA ARG A 16 14.08 5.02 5.14
C ARG A 16 15.37 5.48 5.81
N PHE A 17 15.47 6.77 6.08
CA PHE A 17 16.60 7.38 6.76
C PHE A 17 16.12 7.92 8.11
N ASN A 18 16.50 7.26 9.21
CA ASN A 18 16.16 7.71 10.55
C ASN A 18 17.01 8.92 10.93
N ILE A 19 16.34 10.04 11.21
CA ILE A 19 16.97 11.27 11.67
C ILE A 19 17.08 11.24 13.20
N THR A 20 16.01 10.78 13.86
CA THR A 20 15.96 10.56 15.31
C THR A 20 15.33 9.20 15.61
N ASN A 21 15.10 8.90 16.90
CA ASN A 21 14.36 7.71 17.32
C ASN A 21 12.88 7.72 16.91
N TYR A 22 12.33 8.89 16.56
CA TYR A 22 10.93 9.07 16.22
C TYR A 22 10.72 9.61 14.80
N ASP A 23 11.70 10.32 14.26
CA ASP A 23 11.60 11.07 13.02
C ASP A 23 12.48 10.45 11.94
N TYR A 24 11.96 10.32 10.73
CA TYR A 24 12.69 9.78 9.61
C TYR A 24 12.23 10.39 8.30
N ALA A 25 13.15 10.49 7.34
CA ALA A 25 12.81 10.73 5.95
C ALA A 25 12.60 9.38 5.26
N PHE A 26 11.74 9.34 4.25
CA PHE A 26 11.58 8.17 3.40
C PHE A 26 11.53 8.57 1.94
N GLY A 27 11.96 7.64 1.09
CA GLY A 27 11.73 7.69 -0.34
C GLY A 27 11.23 6.34 -0.81
N GLN A 28 10.20 6.31 -1.64
CA GLN A 28 9.73 5.10 -2.31
C GLN A 28 9.62 5.34 -3.80
N ALA A 29 9.99 4.34 -4.58
CA ALA A 29 9.77 4.29 -6.01
C ALA A 29 9.11 2.95 -6.33
N SER A 30 8.09 2.96 -7.17
CA SER A 30 7.48 1.73 -7.68
C SER A 30 7.20 1.86 -9.17
N TRP A 31 7.50 0.78 -9.89
CA TRP A 31 7.22 0.60 -11.31
C TRP A 31 6.25 -0.58 -11.44
N LEU A 32 5.13 -0.36 -12.11
CA LEU A 32 4.11 -1.38 -12.37
C LEU A 32 3.81 -1.43 -13.87
N THR A 33 3.89 -2.62 -14.45
CA THR A 33 3.39 -2.90 -15.82
C THR A 33 2.21 -3.85 -15.72
N ASP A 34 1.05 -3.43 -16.21
CA ASP A 34 -0.19 -4.22 -16.22
C ASP A 34 -0.97 -3.95 -17.52
N ARG A 35 -0.80 -4.82 -18.53
CA ARG A 35 -1.31 -4.61 -19.90
C ARG A 35 -2.83 -4.71 -20.08
N PHE A 36 -3.63 -4.89 -19.02
CA PHE A 36 -5.06 -5.19 -19.15
C PHE A 36 -6.03 -4.09 -18.70
N ASN A 37 -5.57 -3.09 -17.94
CA ASN A 37 -6.44 -2.07 -17.33
C ASN A 37 -6.33 -0.68 -17.99
N GLY A 38 -6.02 -0.61 -19.29
CA GLY A 38 -5.92 0.66 -20.04
C GLY A 38 -4.56 1.38 -19.90
N TYR A 39 -3.81 1.10 -18.83
CA TYR A 39 -2.45 1.57 -18.62
C TYR A 39 -1.42 0.55 -19.13
N ARG A 40 -0.37 1.01 -19.81
CA ARG A 40 0.79 0.19 -20.17
C ARG A 40 1.78 0.12 -19.02
N GLN A 41 2.04 1.24 -18.37
CA GLN A 41 3.02 1.39 -17.29
C GLN A 41 2.58 2.48 -16.30
N ARG A 42 2.87 2.27 -15.02
CA ARG A 42 2.67 3.25 -13.94
C ARG A 42 3.90 3.31 -13.05
N ASP A 43 4.49 4.50 -12.99
CA ASP A 43 5.62 4.82 -12.13
C ASP A 43 5.17 5.78 -11.04
N VAL A 44 5.51 5.46 -9.80
CA VAL A 44 5.21 6.29 -8.64
C VAL A 44 6.50 6.53 -7.89
N LEU A 45 6.85 7.80 -7.73
CA LEU A 45 7.94 8.24 -6.87
C LEU A 45 7.34 9.08 -5.75
N THR A 46 7.65 8.77 -4.50
CA THR A 46 7.21 9.56 -3.34
C THR A 46 8.39 9.76 -2.41
N ILE A 47 8.54 10.98 -1.92
CA ILE A 47 9.51 11.30 -0.88
C ILE A 47 8.78 12.03 0.23
N GLY A 48 9.23 11.86 1.47
CA GLY A 48 8.51 12.47 2.56
C GLY A 48 9.17 12.33 3.90
N TYR A 49 8.43 12.82 4.88
CA TYR A 49 8.79 12.75 6.27
C TYR A 49 7.78 11.86 7.00
N GLY A 50 8.29 11.06 7.92
CA GLY A 50 7.49 10.23 8.78
C GLY A 50 7.87 10.41 10.23
N ARG A 51 6.86 10.32 11.09
CA ARG A 51 6.99 10.38 12.53
C ARG A 51 6.35 9.18 13.18
N GLN A 52 7.05 8.60 14.12
CA GLN A 52 6.56 7.57 15.02
C GLN A 52 6.08 8.23 16.30
N PHE A 53 4.77 8.30 16.46
CA PHE A 53 4.12 8.91 17.62
C PHE A 53 4.05 7.96 18.81
N LEU A 54 3.82 6.67 18.57
CA LEU A 54 3.88 5.64 19.60
C LEU A 54 4.95 4.62 19.21
N ASN A 55 5.85 4.34 20.14
CA ASN A 55 6.93 3.37 19.99
C ASN A 55 7.05 2.49 21.25
N GLY A 56 5.95 1.84 21.61
CA GLY A 56 5.90 0.90 22.74
C GLY A 56 5.80 -0.56 22.29
N PRO A 57 6.01 -1.51 23.23
CA PRO A 57 5.84 -2.93 22.94
C PRO A 57 4.38 -3.31 22.65
N VAL A 58 3.43 -2.58 23.24
CA VAL A 58 1.98 -2.84 23.09
C VAL A 58 1.38 -2.02 21.94
N HIS A 59 1.74 -0.74 21.82
CA HIS A 59 1.18 0.16 20.83
C HIS A 59 2.27 0.83 20.00
N SER A 60 2.10 0.79 18.69
CA SER A 60 2.92 1.50 17.72
C SER A 60 2.01 2.31 16.79
N PHE A 61 2.34 3.58 16.62
CA PHE A 61 1.62 4.46 15.71
C PHE A 61 2.62 5.29 14.94
N ARG A 62 2.45 5.29 13.62
CA ARG A 62 3.33 5.95 12.69
C ARG A 62 2.50 6.69 11.67
N PHE A 63 2.93 7.90 11.36
CA PHE A 63 2.36 8.73 10.33
C PHE A 63 3.44 9.12 9.34
N GLU A 64 3.11 9.16 8.07
CA GLU A 64 3.99 9.54 6.97
C GLU A 64 3.24 10.49 6.06
N PHE A 65 3.91 11.50 5.56
CA PHE A 65 3.36 12.35 4.51
C PHE A 65 4.48 12.91 3.63
N GLY A 66 4.14 13.22 2.40
CA GLY A 66 5.09 13.84 1.50
C GLY A 66 4.57 13.98 0.07
N PRO A 67 5.27 14.80 -0.74
CA PRO A 67 4.99 14.90 -2.15
C PRO A 67 5.51 13.67 -2.92
N GLY A 68 4.94 13.48 -4.09
CA GLY A 68 5.35 12.50 -5.06
C GLY A 68 4.96 12.94 -6.46
N VAL A 69 5.30 12.09 -7.42
CA VAL A 69 4.89 12.20 -8.80
C VAL A 69 4.45 10.83 -9.28
N ARG A 70 3.37 10.81 -10.04
CA ARG A 70 2.92 9.64 -10.77
C ARG A 70 3.09 9.88 -12.26
N TYR A 71 3.68 8.92 -12.95
CA TYR A 71 3.81 8.90 -14.38
C TYR A 71 3.05 7.67 -14.92
N ASP A 72 2.03 7.94 -15.71
CA ASP A 72 1.17 6.93 -16.31
C ASP A 72 1.33 6.94 -17.82
N GLU A 73 1.67 5.79 -18.38
CA GLU A 73 1.72 5.58 -19.82
C GLU A 73 0.53 4.72 -20.20
N HIS A 74 -0.35 5.26 -21.05
CA HIS A 74 -1.55 4.58 -21.51
C HIS A 74 -1.29 3.72 -22.76
N THR A 75 -2.23 2.85 -23.08
CA THR A 75 -2.11 1.90 -24.22
C THR A 75 -2.17 2.60 -25.59
N ASP A 76 -2.65 3.84 -25.64
CA ASP A 76 -2.74 4.72 -26.80
C ASP A 76 -1.48 5.62 -27.00
N ASP A 77 -0.39 5.32 -26.29
CA ASP A 77 0.85 6.10 -26.24
C ASP A 77 0.69 7.51 -25.60
N THR A 78 -0.43 7.79 -24.93
CA THR A 78 -0.59 9.01 -24.13
C THR A 78 0.16 8.89 -22.81
N THR A 79 1.04 9.84 -22.52
CA THR A 79 1.78 9.91 -21.26
C THR A 79 1.24 11.02 -20.37
N GLU A 80 0.96 10.70 -19.12
CA GLU A 80 0.41 11.64 -18.15
C GLU A 80 1.30 11.70 -16.92
N THR A 81 1.77 12.90 -16.57
CA THR A 81 2.57 13.13 -15.37
C THR A 81 1.78 14.02 -14.42
N GLN A 82 1.51 13.53 -13.23
CA GLN A 82 0.70 14.24 -12.24
C GLN A 82 1.44 14.36 -10.91
N PRO A 83 1.35 15.53 -10.25
CA PRO A 83 1.79 15.65 -8.87
C PRO A 83 0.92 14.79 -7.96
N LEU A 84 1.54 14.21 -6.93
CA LEU A 84 0.92 13.28 -6.01
C LEU A 84 1.17 13.75 -4.58
N GLY A 85 0.12 13.91 -3.79
CA GLY A 85 0.22 14.01 -2.34
C GLY A 85 0.09 12.60 -1.74
N TYR A 86 1.02 12.23 -0.87
CA TYR A 86 0.93 10.99 -0.10
C TYR A 86 0.79 11.30 1.38
N ALA A 87 -0.14 10.62 2.03
CA ALA A 87 -0.24 10.57 3.47
C ALA A 87 -0.59 9.15 3.91
N SER A 88 -0.02 8.66 5.00
CA SER A 88 -0.40 7.37 5.57
C SER A 88 -0.30 7.37 7.09
N GLY A 89 -1.21 6.62 7.71
CA GLY A 89 -1.20 6.27 9.12
C GLY A 89 -1.12 4.76 9.25
N SER A 90 -0.23 4.27 10.12
CA SER A 90 -0.13 2.86 10.47
C SER A 90 -0.19 2.74 11.99
N TYR A 91 -1.22 2.06 12.47
CA TYR A 91 -1.39 1.70 13.87
C TYR A 91 -1.23 0.20 14.04
N ALA A 92 -0.48 -0.21 15.05
CA ALA A 92 -0.34 -1.59 15.46
C ALA A 92 -0.55 -1.72 16.96
N TRP A 93 -1.32 -2.73 17.34
CA TRP A 93 -1.64 -3.05 18.72
C TRP A 93 -1.40 -4.54 18.98
N GLN A 94 -0.51 -4.84 19.91
CA GLN A 94 -0.34 -6.16 20.50
C GLN A 94 -1.48 -6.42 21.49
N LEU A 95 -2.46 -7.22 21.08
CA LEU A 95 -3.66 -7.55 21.88
C LEU A 95 -3.31 -8.52 23.01
N THR A 96 -2.52 -9.55 22.67
CA THR A 96 -2.03 -10.61 23.55
C THR A 96 -0.62 -11.00 23.09
N ASP A 97 0.08 -11.90 23.78
CA ASP A 97 1.42 -12.33 23.35
C ASP A 97 1.46 -12.99 21.96
N ASN A 98 0.33 -13.55 21.52
CA ASN A 98 0.21 -14.23 20.23
C ASN A 98 -0.69 -13.53 19.20
N ALA A 99 -1.36 -12.41 19.55
CA ALA A 99 -2.26 -11.71 18.64
C ALA A 99 -1.88 -10.24 18.46
N LYS A 100 -1.76 -9.82 17.21
CA LYS A 100 -1.43 -8.45 16.81
C LYS A 100 -2.43 -7.92 15.79
N PHE A 101 -3.09 -6.85 16.18
CA PHE A 101 -3.95 -6.05 15.31
C PHE A 101 -3.14 -4.96 14.62
N THR A 102 -3.43 -4.73 13.34
CA THR A 102 -2.82 -3.67 12.54
C THR A 102 -3.88 -2.96 11.70
N GLN A 103 -3.86 -1.63 11.73
CA GLN A 103 -4.67 -0.77 10.89
C GLN A 103 -3.76 0.16 10.09
N GLY A 104 -3.77 0.04 8.77
CA GLY A 104 -3.14 0.95 7.84
C GLY A 104 -4.20 1.77 7.11
N VAL A 105 -3.95 3.06 6.95
CA VAL A 105 -4.68 3.92 6.02
C VAL A 105 -3.65 4.70 5.22
N SER A 106 -3.80 4.75 3.90
CA SER A 106 -2.96 5.57 3.04
C SER A 106 -3.82 6.28 2.01
N ILE A 107 -3.50 7.53 1.74
CA ILE A 107 -4.18 8.38 0.78
C ILE A 107 -3.14 8.85 -0.22
N PHE A 108 -3.48 8.68 -1.49
CA PHE A 108 -2.76 9.20 -2.63
C PHE A 108 -3.69 10.21 -3.31
N GLY A 109 -3.38 11.50 -3.19
CA GLY A 109 -4.15 12.57 -3.83
C GLY A 109 -3.41 13.12 -5.04
N ALA A 110 -3.88 12.84 -6.25
CA ALA A 110 -3.49 13.52 -7.48
C ALA A 110 -4.74 14.21 -8.06
N GLU A 111 -4.93 14.18 -9.38
CA GLU A 111 -6.23 14.55 -9.98
C GLU A 111 -7.33 13.55 -9.57
N ASP A 112 -6.98 12.28 -9.44
CA ASP A 112 -7.73 11.22 -8.78
C ASP A 112 -7.21 10.98 -7.35
N THR A 113 -8.14 10.70 -6.44
CA THR A 113 -7.81 10.33 -5.06
C THR A 113 -7.99 8.84 -4.88
N THR A 114 -6.92 8.15 -4.49
CA THR A 114 -6.95 6.75 -4.06
C THR A 114 -6.78 6.68 -2.54
N LEU A 115 -7.76 6.11 -1.86
CA LEU A 115 -7.72 5.80 -0.44
C LEU A 115 -7.60 4.28 -0.28
N ASN A 116 -6.58 3.83 0.44
CA ASN A 116 -6.43 2.44 0.85
C ASN A 116 -6.56 2.34 2.36
N SER A 117 -7.31 1.34 2.82
CA SER A 117 -7.36 0.94 4.21
C SER A 117 -7.10 -0.56 4.31
N GLU A 118 -6.11 -0.94 5.11
CA GLU A 118 -5.82 -2.33 5.44
C GLU A 118 -6.07 -2.55 6.93
N THR A 119 -7.02 -3.41 7.25
CA THR A 119 -7.22 -3.94 8.59
C THR A 119 -6.69 -5.35 8.61
N ALA A 120 -5.85 -5.71 9.57
CA ALA A 120 -5.33 -7.07 9.67
C ALA A 120 -5.21 -7.53 11.12
N LEU A 121 -5.57 -8.79 11.33
CA LEU A 121 -5.35 -9.52 12.57
C LEU A 121 -4.37 -10.66 12.29
N ASN A 122 -3.23 -10.61 12.98
CA ASN A 122 -2.19 -11.63 12.91
C ASN A 122 -2.22 -12.43 14.21
N VAL A 123 -2.33 -13.76 14.11
CA VAL A 123 -2.35 -14.67 15.25
C VAL A 123 -1.25 -15.71 15.06
N ALA A 124 -0.29 -15.76 15.98
CA ALA A 124 0.64 -16.87 16.10
C ALA A 124 -0.10 -18.04 16.75
N ILE A 125 -0.33 -19.10 15.99
CA ILE A 125 -0.98 -20.31 16.50
C ILE A 125 0.01 -21.09 17.36
N ASN A 126 1.24 -21.21 16.88
CA ASN A 126 2.38 -21.78 17.60
C ASN A 126 3.69 -21.21 17.02
N GLU A 127 4.84 -21.76 17.41
CA GLU A 127 6.16 -21.31 16.95
C GLU A 127 6.37 -21.44 15.43
N HIS A 128 5.61 -22.34 14.78
CA HIS A 128 5.75 -22.66 13.37
C HIS A 128 4.61 -22.11 12.50
N PHE A 129 3.41 -21.90 13.04
CA PHE A 129 2.22 -21.54 12.27
C PHE A 129 1.69 -20.18 12.68
N GLY A 130 1.48 -19.33 11.68
CA GLY A 130 0.85 -18.02 11.85
C GLY A 130 -0.34 -17.86 10.91
N LEU A 131 -1.44 -17.30 11.41
CA LEU A 131 -2.60 -16.93 10.63
C LEU A 131 -2.66 -15.41 10.49
N LYS A 132 -2.84 -14.90 9.27
CA LYS A 132 -3.18 -13.49 9.02
C LYS A 132 -4.55 -13.43 8.35
N VAL A 133 -5.49 -12.75 8.98
CA VAL A 133 -6.76 -12.35 8.37
C VAL A 133 -6.65 -10.87 8.04
N GLY A 134 -6.76 -10.52 6.76
CA GLY A 134 -6.68 -9.16 6.25
C GLY A 134 -8.00 -8.75 5.60
N TYR A 135 -8.38 -7.50 5.79
CA TYR A 135 -9.49 -6.84 5.11
C TYR A 135 -8.96 -5.55 4.50
N ASN A 136 -8.91 -5.51 3.18
CA ASN A 136 -8.39 -4.39 2.40
C ASN A 136 -9.55 -3.70 1.71
N LEU A 137 -9.61 -2.39 1.83
CA LEU A 137 -10.57 -1.54 1.17
C LEU A 137 -9.80 -0.50 0.36
N THR A 138 -9.98 -0.51 -0.95
CA THR A 138 -9.40 0.47 -1.86
C THR A 138 -10.52 1.24 -2.51
N TRP A 139 -10.58 2.54 -2.24
CA TRP A 139 -11.51 3.45 -2.88
C TRP A 139 -10.76 4.35 -3.85
N ASN A 140 -11.26 4.48 -5.06
CA ASN A 140 -10.72 5.39 -6.07
C ASN A 140 -11.82 6.33 -6.55
N SER A 141 -11.54 7.64 -6.58
CA SER A 141 -12.50 8.64 -7.07
C SER A 141 -12.76 8.49 -8.58
N GLN A 142 -11.76 8.09 -9.36
CA GLN A 142 -11.85 7.91 -10.81
C GLN A 142 -11.25 6.53 -11.18
N PRO A 143 -11.99 5.44 -10.94
CA PRO A 143 -11.55 4.12 -11.37
C PRO A 143 -11.61 4.02 -12.91
N PRO A 144 -10.79 3.15 -13.53
CA PRO A 144 -10.87 2.92 -14.98
C PRO A 144 -12.26 2.46 -15.40
N GLU A 145 -12.70 2.77 -16.63
CA GLU A 145 -14.06 2.48 -17.11
C GLU A 145 -14.45 1.00 -17.02
N SER A 146 -13.47 0.10 -17.04
CA SER A 146 -13.66 -1.34 -16.85
C SER A 146 -14.03 -1.76 -15.42
N ALA A 147 -13.95 -0.86 -14.44
CA ALA A 147 -14.20 -1.16 -13.03
C ALA A 147 -15.71 -1.07 -12.72
N PRO A 148 -16.30 -2.11 -12.10
CA PRO A 148 -17.74 -2.13 -11.80
C PRO A 148 -18.14 -1.18 -10.66
N GLU A 149 -17.23 -0.88 -9.73
CA GLU A 149 -17.47 0.00 -8.58
C GLU A 149 -16.24 0.86 -8.27
N HIS A 150 -16.46 2.00 -7.60
CA HIS A 150 -15.41 2.87 -7.07
C HIS A 150 -14.67 2.28 -5.85
N THR A 151 -15.21 1.20 -5.25
CA THR A 151 -14.64 0.57 -4.05
C THR A 151 -14.33 -0.89 -4.31
N ASP A 152 -13.06 -1.28 -4.24
CA ASP A 152 -12.66 -2.68 -4.16
C ASP A 152 -12.56 -3.10 -2.69
N ARG A 153 -13.16 -4.24 -2.35
CA ARG A 153 -13.15 -4.84 -1.02
C ARG A 153 -12.56 -6.24 -1.13
N ARG A 154 -11.44 -6.46 -0.45
CA ARG A 154 -10.74 -7.74 -0.49
C ARG A 154 -10.50 -8.28 0.90
N THR A 155 -11.08 -9.45 1.16
CA THR A 155 -10.77 -10.24 2.35
C THR A 155 -9.71 -11.27 2.00
N THR A 156 -8.65 -11.33 2.79
CA THR A 156 -7.56 -12.29 2.63
C THR A 156 -7.41 -13.12 3.90
N VAL A 157 -7.20 -14.42 3.71
CA VAL A 157 -6.83 -15.33 4.79
C VAL A 157 -5.55 -16.02 4.36
N THR A 158 -4.48 -15.80 5.12
CA THR A 158 -3.15 -16.33 4.83
C THR A 158 -2.70 -17.21 5.98
N LEU A 159 -2.33 -18.45 5.68
CA LEU A 159 -1.66 -19.35 6.61
C LEU A 159 -0.18 -19.39 6.26
N GLY A 160 0.66 -18.92 7.17
CA GLY A 160 2.10 -18.93 7.06
C GLY A 160 2.71 -20.04 7.90
N TYR A 161 3.77 -20.65 7.37
CA TYR A 161 4.60 -21.62 8.08
C TYR A 161 6.03 -21.07 8.19
N LYS A 162 6.60 -21.16 9.39
CA LYS A 162 7.98 -20.81 9.71
C LYS A 162 8.70 -22.06 10.19
N MET A 163 9.82 -22.38 9.54
CA MET A 163 10.74 -23.44 9.97
C MET A 163 11.48 -23.04 11.24
#